data_AF-A0A932PM30-F1
#
_entry.id   AF-A0A932PM30-F1
#
_cell.length_a   1.000
_cell.length_b   1.000
_cell.length_c   1.000
_cell.angle_alpha   90.00
_cell.angle_beta   90.00
_cell.angle_gamma   90.00
#
_symmetry.space_group_name_H-M   'P 1'
#
loop_
_entity.id
_entity.type
_entity.pdbx_description
1 polymer ?
#
loop_
_entity_poly.entity_id
_entity_poly.type
_entity_poly.pdbx_seq_one_letter_code
_entity_poly.pdbx_strand_id
1 'polypeptide(L)'
;MSEIGFTVPRPAQLRRFGRVFYPAGLRMQKALAEYVNEEGRPDQLVILEHDPVFTLGRNATPADIHMSDDFLKAQGVSVHRTDRGGEVTYHGPGQIVAYPICNLRGGREDVGRLVRGLEEVMIRTAKDFGVTADRLKGAPGIWVETAKYRKGGGVEKLGAIGLHLSRWISTHGIAFNVRPNLDHFKWITPCGFTDKGVCSLHSLLGDAAPSWQEAADRLQMHLIDCLALDLQPVREPSRSVSALTWRHGASEPEILMMLRVPEHGHWWQSVTGMMEPGEQPEQTAHREVKEETGLAGQLRPLDLAHSFWVDPAIVRFPDGEPRFNTETCFSMEVAADAPVNLEPSEHSEFLWCGLDEAQERMKWEGSKAAVALLRRQLGR
;
A
#
# COMPACT_ATOMS: atom_id res chain seq x y z
N MET A 1 29.29 -18.78 12.61
CA MET A 1 27.93 -18.34 13.00
C MET A 1 27.33 -17.69 11.77
N SER A 2 26.13 -18.06 11.32
CA SER A 2 25.60 -17.59 10.03
C SER A 2 25.52 -16.06 10.00
N GLU A 3 26.16 -15.42 9.01
CA GLU A 3 26.13 -13.97 8.77
C GLU A 3 24.78 -13.48 8.19
N ILE A 4 23.71 -14.23 8.44
CA ILE A 4 22.38 -14.05 7.88
C ILE A 4 21.46 -13.60 9.01
N GLY A 5 20.81 -12.45 8.83
CA GLY A 5 19.81 -11.97 9.78
C GLY A 5 20.37 -11.71 11.18
N PHE A 6 19.50 -11.52 12.17
CA PHE A 6 19.88 -11.29 13.56
C PHE A 6 19.50 -12.47 14.44
N THR A 7 20.18 -12.61 15.57
CA THR A 7 19.98 -13.74 16.51
C THR A 7 19.57 -13.31 17.90
N VAL A 8 19.79 -12.05 18.26
CA VAL A 8 19.39 -11.49 19.55
C VAL A 8 17.99 -10.91 19.39
N PRO A 9 16.96 -11.41 20.10
CA PRO A 9 15.61 -10.90 19.99
C PRO A 9 15.49 -9.40 20.27
N ARG A 10 14.62 -8.70 19.52
CA ARG A 10 14.23 -7.31 19.80
C ARG A 10 12.71 -7.17 19.79
N PRO A 11 12.12 -6.40 20.71
CA PRO A 11 10.69 -6.12 20.69
C PRO A 11 10.26 -5.54 19.34
N ALA A 12 9.18 -6.05 18.76
CA ALA A 12 8.66 -5.60 17.48
C ALA A 12 7.13 -5.62 17.44
N GLN A 13 6.50 -4.75 16.66
CA GLN A 13 5.07 -4.77 16.38
C GLN A 13 4.83 -5.14 14.91
N LEU A 14 4.02 -6.17 14.69
CA LEU A 14 3.60 -6.61 13.36
C LEU A 14 2.31 -5.87 12.96
N ARG A 15 2.32 -5.19 11.81
CA ARG A 15 1.15 -4.53 11.24
C ARG A 15 0.88 -5.10 9.85
N ARG A 16 -0.30 -5.68 9.66
CA ARG A 16 -0.75 -6.17 8.35
C ARG A 16 -1.81 -5.22 7.82
N PHE A 17 -1.54 -4.66 6.66
CA PHE A 17 -2.51 -3.87 5.93
C PHE A 17 -2.88 -4.60 4.63
N GLY A 18 -4.05 -4.27 4.10
CA GLY A 18 -4.42 -4.69 2.75
C GLY A 18 -3.73 -3.79 1.72
N ARG A 19 -4.54 -3.18 0.86
CA ARG A 19 -4.08 -2.16 -0.09
C ARG A 19 -3.63 -0.91 0.67
N VAL A 20 -2.50 -0.32 0.26
CA VAL A 20 -2.05 0.99 0.75
C VAL A 20 -1.59 1.79 -0.46
N PHE A 21 -2.08 3.01 -0.65
CA PHE A 21 -1.52 3.88 -1.69
C PHE A 21 -0.06 4.23 -1.36
N TYR A 22 0.82 4.23 -2.36
CA TYR A 22 2.25 4.41 -2.13
C TYR A 22 2.60 5.69 -1.32
N PRO A 23 2.02 6.88 -1.59
CA PRO A 23 2.26 8.07 -0.78
C PRO A 23 1.82 7.91 0.68
N ALA A 24 0.68 7.26 0.94
CA ALA A 24 0.22 6.97 2.29
C ALA A 24 1.18 6.00 3.01
N GLY A 25 1.72 5.03 2.27
CA GLY A 25 2.77 4.12 2.74
C GLY A 25 4.06 4.86 3.11
N LEU A 26 4.50 5.86 2.34
CA LEU A 26 5.66 6.68 2.69
C LEU A 26 5.43 7.50 3.97
N ARG A 27 4.24 8.11 4.13
CA ARG A 27 3.88 8.85 5.35
C ARG A 27 3.85 7.92 6.57
N MET A 28 3.26 6.74 6.42
CA MET A 28 3.26 5.68 7.44
C MET A 28 4.69 5.29 7.85
N GLN A 29 5.56 5.00 6.89
CA GLN A 29 6.94 4.60 7.18
C GLN A 29 7.70 5.71 7.92
N LYS A 30 7.49 6.98 7.53
CA LYS A 30 8.10 8.12 8.23
C LYS A 30 7.65 8.20 9.68
N ALA A 31 6.34 8.14 9.93
CA ALA A 31 5.79 8.19 11.29
C ALA A 31 6.26 7.02 12.16
N LEU A 32 6.31 5.81 11.60
CA LEU A 32 6.83 4.63 12.29
C LEU A 32 8.34 4.72 12.53
N ALA A 33 9.12 5.26 11.60
CA ALA A 33 10.57 5.44 11.80
C ALA A 33 10.87 6.49 12.88
N GLU A 34 10.08 7.56 12.97
CA GLU A 34 10.15 8.55 14.05
C GLU A 34 9.84 7.90 15.40
N TYR A 35 8.78 7.09 15.46
CA TYR A 35 8.42 6.30 16.64
C TYR A 35 9.53 5.33 17.06
N VAL A 36 10.06 4.52 16.14
CA VAL A 36 11.16 3.56 16.40
C VAL A 36 12.47 4.25 16.82
N ASN A 37 12.65 5.51 16.44
CA ASN A 37 13.85 6.27 16.80
C ASN A 37 13.84 6.71 18.29
N GLU A 38 12.66 6.81 18.93
CA GLU A 38 12.52 7.04 20.36
C GLU A 38 13.06 5.86 21.17
N GLU A 39 13.66 6.15 22.33
CA GLU A 39 14.24 5.11 23.19
C GLU A 39 13.17 4.16 23.73
N GLY A 40 13.45 2.85 23.69
CA GLY A 40 12.57 1.82 24.21
C GLY A 40 11.37 1.47 23.33
N ARG A 41 11.17 2.12 22.18
CA ARG A 41 10.09 1.75 21.24
C ARG A 41 10.43 0.48 20.46
N PRO A 42 9.44 -0.39 20.18
CA PRO A 42 9.64 -1.63 19.43
C PRO A 42 9.87 -1.35 17.94
N ASP A 43 10.67 -2.20 17.29
CA ASP A 43 10.78 -2.26 15.83
C ASP A 43 9.39 -2.44 15.20
N GLN A 44 9.21 -2.09 13.93
CA GLN A 44 7.93 -2.26 13.23
C GLN A 44 8.13 -3.17 12.02
N LEU A 45 7.26 -4.16 11.89
CA LEU A 45 7.17 -4.98 10.68
C LEU A 45 5.84 -4.71 10.00
N VAL A 46 5.88 -4.03 8.87
CA VAL A 46 4.66 -3.76 8.07
C VAL A 46 4.62 -4.72 6.89
N ILE A 47 3.49 -5.37 6.65
CA ILE A 47 3.22 -6.19 5.46
C ILE A 47 1.96 -5.67 4.78
N LEU A 48 2.05 -5.38 3.48
CA LEU A 48 0.97 -4.78 2.69
C LEU A 48 1.12 -5.11 1.20
N GLU A 49 0.16 -4.66 0.40
CA GLU A 49 0.33 -4.50 -1.04
C GLU A 49 0.03 -3.05 -1.47
N HIS A 50 0.66 -2.61 -2.55
CA HIS A 50 0.41 -1.29 -3.14
C HIS A 50 -0.54 -1.41 -4.33
N ASP A 51 -1.26 -0.34 -4.65
CA ASP A 51 -1.81 -0.13 -5.98
C ASP A 51 -0.68 0.00 -7.02
N PRO A 52 -0.97 -0.16 -8.33
CA PRO A 52 0.05 -0.08 -9.37
C PRO A 52 0.88 1.22 -9.29
N VAL A 53 2.17 1.06 -9.07
CA VAL A 53 3.10 2.18 -8.89
C VAL A 53 4.50 1.83 -9.41
N PHE A 54 5.11 2.79 -10.10
CA PHE A 54 6.55 2.82 -10.32
C PHE A 54 7.22 3.72 -9.29
N THR A 55 8.27 3.21 -8.66
CA THR A 55 9.06 3.96 -7.70
C THR A 55 10.46 4.16 -8.25
N LEU A 56 10.94 5.39 -8.24
CA LEU A 56 12.27 5.79 -8.70
C LEU A 56 13.15 5.99 -7.46
N GLY A 57 14.04 5.02 -7.20
CA GLY A 57 15.03 5.11 -6.12
C GLY A 57 16.13 6.14 -6.41
N ARG A 58 17.10 6.25 -5.50
CA ARG A 58 18.19 7.24 -5.58
C ARG A 58 19.02 7.16 -6.87
N ASN A 59 19.12 5.99 -7.49
CA ASN A 59 19.90 5.78 -8.71
C ASN A 59 19.04 5.81 -9.99
N ALA A 60 17.74 6.06 -9.86
CA ALA A 60 16.80 5.98 -10.98
C ALA A 60 16.61 7.32 -11.71
N THR A 61 16.46 7.22 -13.03
CA THR A 61 16.16 8.35 -13.92
C THR A 61 14.77 8.20 -14.53
N PRO A 62 14.11 9.30 -14.97
CA PRO A 62 12.83 9.20 -15.66
C PRO A 62 12.90 8.38 -16.94
N ALA A 63 14.07 8.31 -17.58
CA ALA A 63 14.31 7.51 -18.79
C ALA A 63 14.26 6.00 -18.53
N ASP A 64 14.27 5.57 -17.26
CA ASP A 64 14.07 4.16 -16.91
C ASP A 64 12.61 3.73 -17.06
N ILE A 65 11.68 4.67 -17.33
CA ILE A 65 10.27 4.44 -17.61
C ILE A 65 10.02 4.70 -19.10
N HIS A 66 9.51 3.69 -19.81
CA HIS A 66 9.40 3.67 -21.28
C HIS A 66 8.05 4.16 -21.80
N MET A 67 7.12 4.48 -20.91
CA MET A 67 5.76 4.90 -21.23
C MET A 67 5.56 6.37 -20.86
N SER A 68 4.66 7.06 -21.57
CA SER A 68 4.30 8.44 -21.24
C SER A 68 3.45 8.51 -19.97
N ASP A 69 3.50 9.66 -19.29
CA ASP A 69 2.68 9.93 -18.10
C ASP A 69 1.17 9.76 -18.38
N ASP A 70 0.70 10.20 -19.55
CA ASP A 70 -0.70 10.04 -19.97
C ASP A 70 -1.11 8.57 -20.11
N PHE A 71 -0.23 7.74 -20.69
CA PHE A 71 -0.48 6.31 -20.80
C PHE A 71 -0.54 5.66 -19.42
N LEU A 72 0.41 5.98 -18.54
CA LEU A 72 0.44 5.44 -17.18
C LEU A 72 -0.78 5.86 -16.37
N LYS A 73 -1.20 7.12 -16.47
CA LYS A 73 -2.42 7.64 -15.85
C LYS A 73 -3.66 6.90 -16.34
N ALA A 74 -3.77 6.65 -17.64
CA ALA A 74 -4.87 5.87 -18.21
C ALA A 74 -4.89 4.41 -17.71
N GLN A 75 -3.71 3.80 -17.55
CA GLN A 75 -3.57 2.46 -16.96
C GLN A 75 -3.76 2.44 -15.43
N GLY A 76 -3.81 3.61 -14.78
CA GLY A 76 -3.90 3.73 -13.32
C GLY A 76 -2.60 3.38 -12.60
N VAL A 77 -1.44 3.58 -13.25
CA VAL A 77 -0.11 3.39 -12.67
C VAL A 77 0.44 4.75 -12.23
N SER A 78 0.74 4.89 -10.95
CA SER A 78 1.35 6.10 -10.39
C SER A 78 2.88 6.07 -10.48
N VAL A 79 3.54 7.23 -10.44
CA VAL A 79 5.00 7.35 -10.46
C VAL A 79 5.47 8.21 -9.30
N HIS A 80 6.40 7.69 -8.49
CA HIS A 80 6.91 8.39 -7.31
C HIS A 80 8.43 8.28 -7.18
N ARG A 81 9.10 9.40 -6.88
CA ARG A 81 10.50 9.40 -6.44
C ARG A 81 10.60 9.08 -4.94
N THR A 82 11.64 8.37 -4.55
CA THR A 82 11.87 7.91 -3.18
C THR A 82 13.36 7.88 -2.84
N ASP A 83 13.67 7.92 -1.55
CA ASP A 83 15.01 7.88 -0.96
C ASP A 83 15.60 6.47 -0.80
N ARG A 84 14.83 5.41 -1.14
CA ARG A 84 15.37 4.04 -1.14
C ARG A 84 16.58 3.89 -2.06
N GLY A 85 17.47 2.96 -1.70
CA GLY A 85 18.50 2.48 -2.60
C GLY A 85 17.92 1.81 -3.86
N GLY A 86 18.77 1.65 -4.86
CA GLY A 86 18.43 1.03 -6.14
C GLY A 86 17.83 2.00 -7.16
N GLU A 87 17.42 1.42 -8.28
CA GLU A 87 16.89 2.14 -9.46
C GLU A 87 15.35 2.10 -9.48
N VAL A 88 14.73 2.11 -10.65
CA VAL A 88 13.27 1.98 -10.82
C VAL A 88 12.79 0.56 -10.43
N THR A 89 11.59 0.46 -9.84
CA THR A 89 10.88 -0.82 -9.66
C THR A 89 9.38 -0.61 -9.74
N TYR A 90 8.65 -1.71 -9.87
CA TYR A 90 7.20 -1.76 -9.83
C TYR A 90 6.68 -2.40 -8.54
N HIS A 91 5.56 -1.87 -8.02
CA HIS A 91 4.70 -2.51 -7.05
C HIS A 91 3.26 -2.51 -7.54
N GLY A 92 2.48 -3.51 -7.14
CA GLY A 92 1.06 -3.58 -7.45
C GLY A 92 0.38 -4.79 -6.81
N PRO A 93 -0.94 -4.96 -7.01
CA PRO A 93 -1.70 -6.05 -6.42
C PRO A 93 -1.10 -7.42 -6.74
N GLY A 94 -1.09 -8.31 -5.75
CA GLY A 94 -0.46 -9.63 -5.88
C GLY A 94 1.04 -9.66 -5.61
N GLN A 95 1.69 -8.51 -5.37
CA GLN A 95 3.05 -8.44 -4.81
C GLN A 95 2.96 -8.23 -3.30
N ILE A 96 3.72 -9.00 -2.51
CA ILE A 96 3.86 -8.72 -1.08
C ILE A 96 4.95 -7.68 -0.91
N VAL A 97 4.65 -6.57 -0.25
CA VAL A 97 5.64 -5.58 0.16
C VAL A 97 5.76 -5.65 1.67
N ALA A 98 6.99 -5.76 2.17
CA ALA A 98 7.28 -5.77 3.59
C ALA A 98 8.30 -4.67 3.95
N TYR A 99 7.95 -3.86 4.95
CA TYR A 99 8.77 -2.79 5.49
C TYR A 99 9.23 -3.13 6.92
N PRO A 100 10.42 -3.73 7.10
CA PRO A 100 11.07 -3.87 8.39
C PRO A 100 11.70 -2.52 8.77
N ILE A 101 11.02 -1.79 9.66
CA ILE A 101 11.47 -0.52 10.21
C ILE A 101 12.13 -0.82 11.56
N CYS A 102 13.45 -1.04 11.51
CA CYS A 102 14.23 -1.55 12.63
C CYS A 102 15.23 -0.52 13.12
N ASN A 103 15.40 -0.44 14.44
CA ASN A 103 16.50 0.27 15.07
C ASN A 103 17.73 -0.64 15.16
N LEU A 104 18.72 -0.37 14.31
CA LEU A 104 19.94 -1.17 14.26
C LEU A 104 20.96 -0.82 15.36
N ARG A 105 20.70 0.18 16.20
CA ARG A 105 21.62 0.58 17.28
C ARG A 105 21.72 -0.48 18.38
N GLY A 106 22.89 -0.60 18.97
CA GLY A 106 23.13 -1.47 20.13
C GLY A 106 23.32 -2.93 19.74
N GLY A 107 24.17 -3.19 18.74
CA GLY A 107 24.62 -4.53 18.36
C GLY A 107 24.00 -5.10 17.08
N ARG A 108 23.28 -4.27 16.29
CA ARG A 108 22.71 -4.65 14.98
C ARG A 108 23.20 -3.75 13.83
N GLU A 109 24.24 -2.94 14.05
CA GLU A 109 24.81 -1.96 13.11
C GLU A 109 25.54 -2.60 11.90
N ASP A 110 24.85 -3.47 11.17
CA ASP A 110 25.33 -4.14 9.97
C ASP A 110 24.18 -4.23 8.95
N VAL A 111 24.19 -3.27 8.02
CA VAL A 111 23.21 -3.19 6.93
C VAL A 111 23.34 -4.37 5.97
N GLY A 112 24.56 -4.87 5.75
CA GLY A 112 24.79 -6.02 4.89
C GLY A 112 24.17 -7.29 5.47
N ARG A 113 24.25 -7.46 6.79
CA ARG A 113 23.59 -8.57 7.51
C ARG A 113 22.07 -8.47 7.48
N LEU A 114 21.51 -7.26 7.60
CA LEU A 114 20.07 -7.04 7.39
C LEU A 114 19.66 -7.43 5.96
N VAL A 115 20.39 -6.96 4.94
CA VAL A 115 20.13 -7.30 3.52
C VAL A 115 20.18 -8.80 3.29
N ARG A 116 21.24 -9.49 3.74
CA ARG A 116 21.36 -10.95 3.60
C ARG A 116 20.25 -11.69 4.33
N GLY A 117 19.82 -11.19 5.49
CA GLY A 117 18.67 -11.71 6.23
C GLY A 117 17.36 -11.58 5.45
N LEU A 118 17.10 -10.43 4.82
CA LEU A 118 15.91 -10.21 4.01
C LEU A 118 15.92 -11.00 2.70
N GLU A 119 17.08 -11.22 2.09
CA GLU A 119 17.22 -12.17 0.98
C GLU A 119 16.93 -13.61 1.44
N GLU A 120 17.42 -14.00 2.61
CA GLU A 120 17.15 -15.32 3.18
C GLU A 120 15.67 -15.55 3.44
N VAL A 121 14.98 -14.55 4.00
CA VAL A 121 13.53 -14.55 4.19
C VAL A 121 12.83 -14.94 2.89
N MET A 122 13.14 -14.23 1.79
CA MET A 122 12.50 -14.49 0.50
C MET A 122 12.88 -15.85 -0.09
N ILE A 123 14.13 -16.30 0.07
CA ILE A 123 14.59 -17.63 -0.36
C ILE A 123 13.82 -18.73 0.36
N ARG A 124 13.69 -18.63 1.70
CA ARG A 124 12.95 -19.61 2.50
C ARG A 124 11.46 -19.61 2.15
N THR A 125 10.86 -18.43 1.96
CA THR A 125 9.48 -18.34 1.48
C THR A 125 9.29 -19.01 0.13
N ALA A 126 10.17 -18.77 -0.84
CA ALA A 126 10.11 -19.44 -2.15
C ALA A 126 10.23 -20.97 -2.01
N LYS A 127 11.15 -21.43 -1.15
CA LYS A 127 11.38 -22.85 -0.88
C LYS A 127 10.17 -23.55 -0.26
N ASP A 128 9.41 -22.89 0.61
CA ASP A 128 8.16 -23.43 1.18
C ASP A 128 7.12 -23.79 0.11
N PHE A 129 7.20 -23.16 -1.08
CA PHE A 129 6.35 -23.43 -2.24
C PHE A 129 7.05 -24.24 -3.34
N GLY A 130 8.20 -24.85 -3.02
CA GLY A 130 8.95 -25.70 -3.97
C GLY A 130 9.76 -24.93 -5.01
N VAL A 131 9.91 -23.61 -4.88
CA VAL A 131 10.72 -22.79 -5.79
C VAL A 131 12.12 -22.62 -5.23
N THR A 132 13.13 -23.04 -5.99
CA THR A 132 14.54 -22.80 -5.63
C THR A 132 14.96 -21.42 -6.15
N ALA A 133 15.29 -20.52 -5.23
CA ALA A 133 15.83 -19.20 -5.52
C ALA A 133 17.16 -19.00 -4.78
N ASP A 134 18.02 -18.15 -5.31
CA ASP A 134 19.31 -17.81 -4.69
C ASP A 134 19.64 -16.32 -4.89
N ARG A 135 20.72 -15.89 -4.25
CA ARG A 135 21.31 -14.56 -4.39
C ARG A 135 22.15 -14.52 -5.67
N LEU A 136 22.12 -13.38 -6.35
CA LEU A 136 23.00 -13.14 -7.49
C LEU A 136 24.05 -12.08 -7.13
N LYS A 137 25.33 -12.46 -7.23
CA LYS A 137 26.43 -11.55 -6.90
C LYS A 137 26.33 -10.25 -7.72
N GLY A 138 26.30 -9.12 -7.02
CA GLY A 138 26.19 -7.79 -7.63
C GLY A 138 24.77 -7.37 -8.04
N ALA A 139 23.75 -8.19 -7.76
CA ALA A 139 22.37 -7.92 -8.13
C ALA A 139 21.43 -8.22 -6.94
N PRO A 140 21.16 -7.22 -6.06
CA PRO A 140 20.39 -7.43 -4.83
C PRO A 140 18.98 -7.99 -5.08
N GLY A 141 18.53 -8.81 -4.14
CA GLY A 141 17.27 -9.54 -4.22
C GLY A 141 17.49 -11.03 -4.50
N ILE A 142 16.42 -11.73 -4.87
CA ILE A 142 16.46 -13.17 -5.09
C ILE A 142 16.06 -13.52 -6.53
N TRP A 143 16.71 -14.55 -7.05
CA TRP A 143 16.70 -14.91 -8.46
C TRP A 143 16.44 -16.39 -8.61
N VAL A 144 15.72 -16.76 -9.66
CA VAL A 144 15.39 -18.13 -10.02
C VAL A 144 16.04 -18.43 -11.36
N GLU A 145 16.75 -19.55 -11.47
CA GLU A 145 17.22 -20.04 -12.76
C GLU A 145 16.05 -20.59 -13.58
N THR A 146 15.90 -20.10 -14.82
CA THR A 146 14.83 -20.53 -15.73
C THR A 146 15.39 -20.88 -17.11
N ALA A 147 14.82 -21.92 -17.72
CA ALA A 147 15.21 -22.37 -19.06
C ALA A 147 14.82 -21.39 -20.19
N LYS A 148 14.04 -20.35 -19.88
CA LYS A 148 13.42 -19.43 -20.85
C LYS A 148 14.40 -18.40 -21.41
N TYR A 149 15.41 -18.01 -20.63
CA TYR A 149 16.39 -16.96 -20.99
C TYR A 149 17.76 -17.54 -21.39
N ARG A 150 17.80 -18.41 -22.40
CA ARG A 150 19.05 -19.03 -22.89
C ARG A 150 20.09 -18.07 -23.49
N LYS A 151 19.73 -16.84 -23.84
CA LYS A 151 20.66 -15.85 -24.43
C LYS A 151 21.33 -14.89 -23.43
N GLY A 152 21.03 -15.00 -22.12
CA GLY A 152 21.54 -14.07 -21.08
C GLY A 152 21.94 -14.73 -19.75
N GLY A 153 22.12 -16.06 -19.71
CA GLY A 153 22.48 -16.76 -18.47
C GLY A 153 21.29 -17.26 -17.63
N GLY A 154 20.04 -17.07 -18.08
CA GLY A 154 18.89 -17.84 -17.62
C GLY A 154 18.39 -17.55 -16.20
N VAL A 155 18.36 -16.29 -15.74
CA VAL A 155 17.82 -15.95 -14.41
C VAL A 155 16.70 -14.91 -14.46
N GLU A 156 15.70 -15.07 -13.60
CA GLU A 156 14.57 -14.16 -13.43
C GLU A 156 14.42 -13.74 -11.97
N LYS A 157 14.20 -12.44 -11.71
CA LYS A 157 14.06 -11.90 -10.36
C LYS A 157 12.69 -12.26 -9.79
N LEU A 158 12.68 -12.92 -8.62
CA LEU A 158 11.45 -13.26 -7.88
C LEU A 158 11.15 -12.24 -6.77
N GLY A 159 12.19 -11.62 -6.21
CA GLY A 159 12.05 -10.66 -5.12
C GLY A 159 13.08 -9.55 -5.20
N ALA A 160 12.65 -8.32 -4.95
CA ALA A 160 13.49 -7.13 -4.93
C ALA A 160 13.73 -6.67 -3.48
N ILE A 161 14.88 -6.02 -3.28
CA ILE A 161 15.22 -5.34 -2.03
C ILE A 161 15.65 -3.90 -2.32
N GLY A 162 15.14 -2.98 -1.53
CA GLY A 162 15.51 -1.57 -1.58
C GLY A 162 15.29 -0.95 -0.22
N LEU A 163 16.37 -0.68 0.50
CA LEU A 163 16.34 -0.08 1.83
C LEU A 163 16.85 1.36 1.81
N HIS A 164 16.43 2.13 2.80
CA HIS A 164 17.07 3.37 3.21
C HIS A 164 17.44 3.27 4.69
N LEU A 165 18.51 3.95 5.11
CA LEU A 165 18.89 4.07 6.51
C LEU A 165 19.16 5.52 6.86
N SER A 166 18.57 5.96 7.96
CA SER A 166 18.85 7.24 8.59
C SER A 166 18.96 7.05 10.09
N ARG A 167 20.04 7.54 10.71
CA ARG A 167 20.30 7.38 12.16
C ARG A 167 20.20 5.92 12.64
N TRP A 168 20.59 4.97 11.80
CA TRP A 168 20.48 3.52 12.03
C TRP A 168 19.05 2.97 12.13
N ILE A 169 18.05 3.75 11.69
CA ILE A 169 16.68 3.26 11.50
C ILE A 169 16.48 2.90 10.03
N SER A 170 16.04 1.68 9.75
CA SER A 170 15.71 1.26 8.38
C SER A 170 14.32 1.73 7.96
N THR A 171 14.17 2.08 6.69
CA THR A 171 12.88 2.22 6.00
C THR A 171 12.95 1.55 4.64
N HIS A 172 11.80 1.41 3.99
CA HIS A 172 11.53 0.54 2.84
C HIS A 172 11.79 -0.93 3.21
N GLY A 173 12.18 -1.76 2.26
CA GLY A 173 12.29 -3.19 2.53
C GLY A 173 12.33 -4.05 1.30
N ILE A 174 11.47 -5.06 1.28
CA ILE A 174 11.42 -6.08 0.23
C ILE A 174 10.08 -6.08 -0.49
N ALA A 175 10.13 -6.52 -1.74
CA ALA A 175 8.96 -6.76 -2.58
C ALA A 175 9.07 -8.16 -3.19
N PHE A 176 8.15 -9.06 -2.83
CA PHE A 176 8.15 -10.47 -3.21
C PHE A 176 6.99 -10.77 -4.17
N ASN A 177 7.30 -11.28 -5.36
CA ASN A 177 6.32 -11.46 -6.43
C ASN A 177 5.53 -12.77 -6.25
N VAL A 178 4.29 -12.68 -5.78
CA VAL A 178 3.38 -13.84 -5.73
C VAL A 178 2.62 -13.95 -7.04
N ARG A 179 1.75 -12.98 -7.32
CA ARG A 179 0.91 -12.91 -8.54
C ARG A 179 0.79 -11.48 -9.14
N PRO A 180 1.82 -10.61 -9.14
CA PRO A 180 1.68 -9.29 -9.75
C PRO A 180 1.47 -9.36 -11.27
N ASN A 181 0.93 -8.29 -11.85
CA ASN A 181 0.97 -8.09 -13.29
C ASN A 181 2.42 -7.90 -13.76
N LEU A 182 3.02 -8.96 -14.32
CA LEU A 182 4.40 -8.94 -14.80
C LEU A 182 4.58 -8.07 -16.06
N ASP A 183 3.52 -7.73 -16.79
CA ASP A 183 3.62 -6.88 -17.97
C ASP A 183 4.03 -5.45 -17.63
N HIS A 184 3.70 -4.96 -16.43
CA HIS A 184 4.13 -3.63 -15.98
C HIS A 184 5.66 -3.52 -15.83
N PHE A 185 6.37 -4.63 -15.55
CA PHE A 185 7.84 -4.63 -15.53
C PHE A 185 8.45 -4.41 -16.92
N LYS A 186 7.70 -4.66 -18.01
CA LYS A 186 8.17 -4.41 -19.38
C LYS A 186 8.17 -2.92 -19.74
N TRP A 187 7.49 -2.09 -18.94
CA TRP A 187 7.44 -0.63 -19.13
C TRP A 187 8.59 0.09 -18.44
N ILE A 188 9.49 -0.64 -17.79
CA ILE A 188 10.64 -0.09 -17.07
C ILE A 188 11.93 -0.85 -17.41
N THR A 189 13.09 -0.23 -17.20
CA THR A 189 14.40 -0.93 -17.17
C THR A 189 14.85 -1.09 -15.72
N PRO A 190 14.58 -2.23 -15.06
CA PRO A 190 14.98 -2.43 -13.67
C PRO A 190 16.46 -2.81 -13.55
N CYS A 191 17.20 -2.13 -12.67
CA CYS A 191 18.56 -2.49 -12.25
C CYS A 191 19.62 -2.49 -13.37
N GLY A 192 19.44 -1.71 -14.45
CA GLY A 192 20.41 -1.58 -15.55
C GLY A 192 20.68 -2.87 -16.33
N PHE A 193 19.92 -3.95 -16.07
CA PHE A 193 20.10 -5.25 -16.70
C PHE A 193 19.08 -5.43 -17.82
N THR A 194 19.55 -5.51 -19.06
CA THR A 194 18.73 -5.83 -20.24
C THR A 194 18.65 -7.33 -20.52
N ASP A 195 19.46 -8.13 -19.82
CA ASP A 195 19.66 -9.57 -20.03
C ASP A 195 18.94 -10.47 -19.01
N LYS A 196 18.21 -9.89 -18.04
CA LYS A 196 17.54 -10.62 -16.95
C LYS A 196 16.04 -10.37 -16.96
N GLY A 197 15.27 -11.40 -16.60
CA GLY A 197 13.81 -11.32 -16.51
C GLY A 197 13.29 -11.03 -15.10
N VAL A 198 11.97 -10.97 -14.97
CA VAL A 198 11.25 -10.89 -13.69
C VAL A 198 10.18 -11.98 -13.69
N CYS A 199 10.09 -12.73 -12.61
CA CYS A 199 9.12 -13.80 -12.42
C CYS A 199 8.30 -13.60 -11.15
N SER A 200 7.32 -14.47 -10.95
CA SER A 200 6.49 -14.57 -9.76
C SER A 200 6.24 -16.04 -9.41
N LEU A 201 5.78 -16.33 -8.19
CA LEU A 201 5.34 -17.68 -7.85
C LEU A 201 4.28 -18.19 -8.84
N HIS A 202 3.34 -17.33 -9.24
CA HIS A 202 2.34 -17.66 -10.26
C HIS A 202 2.93 -17.97 -11.63
N SER A 203 3.91 -17.19 -12.12
CA SER A 203 4.49 -17.48 -13.43
C SER A 203 5.30 -18.77 -13.45
N LEU A 204 5.81 -19.21 -12.28
CA LEU A 204 6.61 -20.41 -12.14
C LEU A 204 5.77 -21.68 -11.87
N LEU A 205 4.66 -21.55 -11.13
CA LEU A 205 3.87 -22.68 -10.64
C LEU A 205 2.47 -22.79 -11.29
N GLY A 206 2.02 -21.77 -12.03
CA GLY A 206 0.68 -21.71 -12.61
C GLY A 206 -0.41 -21.76 -11.53
N ASP A 207 -1.44 -22.58 -11.75
CA ASP A 207 -2.58 -22.72 -10.84
C ASP A 207 -2.20 -23.29 -9.47
N ALA A 208 -1.06 -23.98 -9.37
CA ALA A 208 -0.54 -24.51 -8.11
C ALA A 208 0.14 -23.43 -7.24
N ALA A 209 0.30 -22.20 -7.72
CA ALA A 209 0.86 -21.12 -6.91
C ALA A 209 -0.01 -20.82 -5.68
N PRO A 210 0.56 -20.38 -4.56
CA PRO A 210 -0.22 -19.98 -3.40
C PRO A 210 -1.07 -18.72 -3.69
N SER A 211 -2.06 -18.51 -2.83
CA SER A 211 -2.68 -17.20 -2.67
C SER A 211 -1.69 -16.18 -2.11
N TRP A 212 -2.03 -14.89 -2.23
CA TRP A 212 -1.24 -13.83 -1.59
C TRP A 212 -1.15 -14.03 -0.07
N GLN A 213 -2.27 -14.42 0.55
CA GLN A 213 -2.37 -14.62 2.00
C GLN A 213 -1.43 -15.73 2.49
N GLU A 214 -1.46 -16.91 1.85
CA GLU A 214 -0.59 -18.04 2.23
C GLU A 214 0.89 -17.67 2.08
N ALA A 215 1.26 -16.98 0.99
CA ALA A 215 2.63 -16.53 0.79
C ALA A 215 3.05 -15.45 1.81
N ALA A 216 2.16 -14.51 2.16
CA ALA A 216 2.41 -13.49 3.16
C ALA A 216 2.58 -14.09 4.56
N ASP A 217 1.82 -15.14 4.89
CA ASP A 217 1.94 -15.85 6.16
C ASP A 217 3.32 -16.53 6.29
N ARG A 218 3.79 -17.19 5.23
CA ARG A 218 5.15 -17.78 5.19
C ARG A 218 6.23 -16.70 5.26
N LEU A 219 6.11 -15.64 4.47
CA LEU A 219 7.06 -14.51 4.50
C LEU A 219 7.14 -13.88 5.89
N GLN A 220 6.00 -13.65 6.55
CA GLN A 220 5.92 -13.12 7.91
C GLN A 220 6.67 -14.02 8.91
N MET A 221 6.43 -15.34 8.87
CA MET A 221 7.12 -16.28 9.76
C MET A 221 8.65 -16.18 9.59
N HIS A 222 9.13 -16.16 8.35
CA HIS A 222 10.57 -16.05 8.09
C HIS A 222 11.14 -14.68 8.46
N LEU A 223 10.38 -13.59 8.29
CA LEU A 223 10.76 -12.24 8.75
C LEU A 223 10.97 -12.21 10.26
N ILE A 224 10.04 -12.80 11.02
CA ILE A 224 10.11 -12.86 12.49
C ILE A 224 11.36 -13.64 12.92
N ASP A 225 11.60 -14.81 12.32
CA ASP A 225 12.77 -15.65 12.63
C ASP A 225 14.09 -14.98 12.24
N CYS A 226 14.24 -14.62 10.96
CA CYS A 226 15.51 -14.11 10.42
C CYS A 226 15.90 -12.73 11.00
N LEU A 227 14.94 -11.92 11.44
CA LEU A 227 15.23 -10.62 12.06
C LEU A 227 15.22 -10.68 13.60
N ALA A 228 15.02 -11.87 14.17
CA ALA A 228 14.86 -12.11 15.60
C ALA A 228 13.89 -11.10 16.24
N LEU A 229 12.63 -11.11 15.78
CA LEU A 229 11.59 -10.21 16.26
C LEU A 229 10.81 -10.87 17.39
N ASP A 230 10.75 -10.21 18.53
CA ASP A 230 9.91 -10.59 19.67
C ASP A 230 8.60 -9.79 19.62
N LEU A 231 7.55 -10.41 19.09
CA LEU A 231 6.30 -9.73 18.79
C LEU A 231 5.58 -9.25 20.05
N GLN A 232 5.32 -7.95 20.09
CA GLN A 232 4.53 -7.28 21.10
C GLN A 232 3.12 -7.01 20.59
N PRO A 233 2.13 -6.87 21.49
CA PRO A 233 0.80 -6.40 21.13
C PRO A 233 0.87 -5.05 20.41
N VAL A 234 -0.05 -4.89 19.46
CA VAL A 234 -0.21 -3.67 18.70
C VAL A 234 -1.69 -3.32 18.63
N ARG A 235 -1.99 -2.03 18.55
CA ARG A 235 -3.36 -1.58 18.32
C ARG A 235 -3.78 -1.88 16.89
N GLU A 236 -4.96 -2.48 16.76
CA GLU A 236 -5.61 -2.65 15.47
C GLU A 236 -5.95 -1.29 14.85
N PRO A 237 -5.93 -1.17 13.52
CA PRO A 237 -6.40 0.02 12.83
C PRO A 237 -7.86 0.29 13.16
N SER A 238 -8.22 1.57 13.27
CA SER A 238 -9.63 1.95 13.23
C SER A 238 -10.21 1.58 11.86
N ARG A 239 -11.53 1.47 11.79
CA ARG A 239 -12.22 1.18 10.53
C ARG A 239 -13.22 2.28 10.24
N SER A 240 -13.35 2.58 8.96
CA SER A 240 -14.23 3.63 8.46
C SER A 240 -14.76 3.25 7.08
N VAL A 241 -15.70 4.04 6.60
CA VAL A 241 -16.27 3.91 5.28
C VAL A 241 -16.25 5.24 4.55
N SER A 242 -16.23 5.16 3.22
CA SER A 242 -16.48 6.30 2.34
C SER A 242 -17.60 5.89 1.38
N ALA A 243 -18.65 6.70 1.28
CA ALA A 243 -19.77 6.47 0.38
C ALA A 243 -19.85 7.58 -0.67
N LEU A 244 -19.44 7.25 -1.90
CA LEU A 244 -19.61 8.13 -3.05
C LEU A 244 -21.06 8.15 -3.48
N THR A 245 -21.79 9.15 -3.00
CA THR A 245 -23.16 9.39 -3.43
C THR A 245 -23.14 10.16 -4.75
N TRP A 246 -23.78 9.60 -5.78
CA TRP A 246 -23.76 10.15 -7.14
C TRP A 246 -25.15 10.11 -7.78
N ARG A 247 -25.36 10.94 -8.80
CA ARG A 247 -26.61 11.02 -9.57
C ARG A 247 -26.33 11.23 -11.05
N HIS A 248 -27.34 10.99 -11.88
CA HIS A 248 -27.31 11.40 -13.29
C HIS A 248 -27.51 12.93 -13.40
N GLY A 249 -26.45 13.66 -13.76
CA GLY A 249 -26.54 15.06 -14.13
C GLY A 249 -27.02 15.25 -15.58
N ALA A 250 -27.12 16.51 -16.02
CA ALA A 250 -27.67 16.83 -17.34
C ALA A 250 -26.78 16.36 -18.51
N SER A 251 -25.47 16.39 -18.34
CA SER A 251 -24.48 16.02 -19.37
C SER A 251 -23.52 14.91 -18.93
N GLU A 252 -23.32 14.74 -17.63
CA GLU A 252 -22.41 13.77 -17.05
C GLU A 252 -22.88 13.34 -15.66
N PRO A 253 -22.38 12.21 -15.11
CA PRO A 253 -22.65 11.85 -13.72
C PRO A 253 -22.07 12.90 -12.77
N GLU A 254 -22.79 13.19 -11.68
CA GLU A 254 -22.38 14.15 -10.66
C GLU A 254 -22.21 13.45 -9.30
N ILE A 255 -21.23 13.88 -8.52
CA ILE A 255 -20.96 13.40 -7.16
C ILE A 255 -21.37 14.46 -6.16
N LEU A 256 -22.04 14.03 -5.08
CA LEU A 256 -22.31 14.88 -3.92
C LEU A 256 -21.02 15.11 -3.15
N MET A 257 -20.60 16.38 -3.12
CA MET A 257 -19.48 16.85 -2.31
C MET A 257 -20.02 17.71 -1.17
N MET A 258 -19.45 17.56 0.02
CA MET A 258 -19.84 18.30 1.23
C MET A 258 -18.61 19.01 1.80
N LEU A 259 -18.79 20.26 2.19
CA LEU A 259 -17.76 21.07 2.82
C LEU A 259 -17.86 20.92 4.34
N ARG A 260 -16.82 20.36 4.96
CA ARG A 260 -16.75 20.23 6.41
C ARG A 260 -16.77 21.61 7.09
N VAL A 261 -17.39 21.68 8.25
CA VAL A 261 -17.30 22.88 9.11
C VAL A 261 -15.83 23.15 9.52
N PRO A 262 -15.46 24.41 9.83
CA PRO A 262 -14.10 24.79 10.20
C PRO A 262 -13.49 24.00 11.37
N GLU A 263 -14.32 23.63 12.35
CA GLU A 263 -13.96 22.82 13.52
C GLU A 263 -13.49 21.42 13.12
N HIS A 264 -13.85 21.00 11.91
CA HIS A 264 -13.48 19.72 11.31
C HIS A 264 -12.56 19.87 10.09
N GLY A 265 -11.93 21.05 9.93
CA GLY A 265 -10.79 21.28 9.06
C GLY A 265 -11.07 21.83 7.66
N HIS A 266 -12.33 22.15 7.35
CA HIS A 266 -12.73 22.96 6.20
C HIS A 266 -12.21 22.49 4.82
N TRP A 267 -12.49 21.24 4.47
CA TRP A 267 -12.21 20.69 3.13
C TRP A 267 -13.43 19.96 2.57
N TRP A 268 -13.46 19.80 1.25
CA TRP A 268 -14.49 19.04 0.55
C TRP A 268 -14.24 17.54 0.66
N GLN A 269 -15.32 16.78 0.93
CA GLN A 269 -15.31 15.32 0.97
C GLN A 269 -16.63 14.72 0.49
N SER A 270 -16.62 13.41 0.27
CA SER A 270 -17.85 12.60 0.22
C SER A 270 -18.33 12.28 1.64
N VAL A 271 -19.43 11.52 1.75
CA VAL A 271 -19.86 10.91 3.01
C VAL A 271 -18.75 10.01 3.53
N THR A 272 -18.38 10.15 4.80
CA THR A 272 -17.34 9.36 5.45
C THR A 272 -17.66 9.19 6.92
N GLY A 273 -17.50 7.97 7.44
CA GLY A 273 -17.66 7.82 8.88
C GLY A 273 -17.03 6.58 9.48
N MET A 274 -16.96 6.60 10.80
CA MET A 274 -16.26 5.61 11.59
C MET A 274 -17.18 4.43 11.88
N MET A 275 -16.64 3.22 11.81
CA MET A 275 -17.39 2.03 12.17
C MET A 275 -17.55 1.94 13.69
N GLU A 276 -18.79 1.74 14.14
CA GLU A 276 -19.08 1.46 15.54
C GLU A 276 -18.82 -0.02 15.89
N PRO A 277 -18.63 -0.35 17.19
CA PRO A 277 -18.41 -1.73 17.60
C PRO A 277 -19.55 -2.67 17.15
N GLY A 278 -19.19 -3.67 16.33
CA GLY A 278 -20.11 -4.69 15.82
C GLY A 278 -20.75 -4.38 14.47
N GLU A 279 -20.60 -3.17 13.94
CA GLU A 279 -21.11 -2.83 12.60
C GLU A 279 -20.33 -3.54 11.49
N GLN A 280 -21.05 -3.91 10.43
CA GLN A 280 -20.47 -4.24 9.14
C GLN A 280 -20.26 -2.97 8.30
N PRO A 281 -19.27 -2.92 7.40
CA PRO A 281 -19.00 -1.73 6.60
C PRO A 281 -20.21 -1.19 5.83
N GLU A 282 -21.06 -2.05 5.27
CA GLU A 282 -22.27 -1.61 4.56
C GLU A 282 -23.30 -0.97 5.49
N GLN A 283 -23.42 -1.47 6.73
CA GLN A 283 -24.34 -0.90 7.74
C GLN A 283 -23.87 0.50 8.16
N THR A 284 -22.57 0.63 8.43
CA THR A 284 -21.94 1.93 8.70
C THR A 284 -22.19 2.89 7.54
N ALA A 285 -21.93 2.47 6.29
CA ALA A 285 -22.12 3.35 5.13
C ALA A 285 -23.57 3.81 4.96
N HIS A 286 -24.56 2.92 5.19
CA HIS A 286 -25.97 3.32 5.18
C HIS A 286 -26.31 4.32 6.29
N ARG A 287 -25.77 4.12 7.49
CA ARG A 287 -25.98 5.02 8.63
C ARG A 287 -25.40 6.40 8.34
N GLU A 288 -24.13 6.47 7.97
CA GLU A 288 -23.42 7.73 7.69
C GLU A 288 -24.06 8.51 6.55
N VAL A 289 -24.46 7.84 5.45
CA VAL A 289 -25.19 8.50 4.36
C VAL A 289 -26.49 9.13 4.87
N LYS A 290 -27.26 8.39 5.68
CA LYS A 290 -28.54 8.86 6.20
C LYS A 290 -28.35 10.00 7.20
N GLU A 291 -27.36 9.92 8.08
CA GLU A 291 -27.06 10.92 9.10
C GLU A 291 -26.51 12.20 8.48
N GLU A 292 -25.49 12.10 7.61
CA GLU A 292 -24.82 13.27 7.03
C GLU A 292 -25.64 13.98 5.95
N THR A 293 -26.55 13.28 5.25
CA THR A 293 -27.23 13.82 4.05
C THR A 293 -28.75 13.64 4.00
N GLY A 294 -29.33 12.81 4.88
CA GLY A 294 -30.73 12.41 4.80
C GLY A 294 -31.07 11.51 3.60
N LEU A 295 -30.09 11.15 2.77
CA LEU A 295 -30.30 10.30 1.59
C LEU A 295 -30.35 8.82 1.97
N ALA A 296 -30.90 8.02 1.05
CA ALA A 296 -30.88 6.58 1.11
C ALA A 296 -30.93 6.01 -0.31
N GLY A 297 -30.36 4.82 -0.50
CA GLY A 297 -30.27 4.16 -1.80
C GLY A 297 -29.54 2.83 -1.66
N GLN A 298 -29.40 2.12 -2.78
CA GLN A 298 -28.64 0.88 -2.80
C GLN A 298 -27.14 1.18 -2.83
N LEU A 299 -26.41 0.71 -1.82
CA LEU A 299 -24.96 0.77 -1.82
C LEU A 299 -24.38 -0.32 -2.73
N ARG A 300 -23.33 0.03 -3.46
CA ARG A 300 -22.53 -0.89 -4.28
C ARG A 300 -21.08 -0.79 -3.84
N PRO A 301 -20.44 -1.92 -3.44
CA PRO A 301 -19.01 -1.93 -3.15
C PRO A 301 -18.19 -1.45 -4.35
N LEU A 302 -17.16 -0.63 -4.09
CA LEU A 302 -16.19 -0.23 -5.12
C LEU A 302 -14.99 -1.19 -5.21
N ASP A 303 -15.00 -2.29 -4.45
CA ASP A 303 -13.87 -3.22 -4.28
C ASP A 303 -12.56 -2.51 -3.91
N LEU A 304 -12.69 -1.40 -3.17
CA LEU A 304 -11.59 -0.60 -2.65
C LEU A 304 -11.68 -0.58 -1.13
N ALA A 305 -10.68 -1.18 -0.49
CA ALA A 305 -10.39 -1.00 0.92
C ALA A 305 -8.91 -0.68 1.06
N HIS A 306 -8.57 0.41 1.74
CA HIS A 306 -7.19 0.84 1.88
C HIS A 306 -6.87 1.32 3.28
N SER A 307 -5.62 1.12 3.70
CA SER A 307 -5.12 1.58 4.99
C SER A 307 -4.22 2.79 4.86
N PHE A 308 -4.26 3.68 5.86
CA PHE A 308 -3.41 4.87 5.92
C PHE A 308 -3.10 5.27 7.36
N TRP A 309 -2.00 6.01 7.53
CA TRP A 309 -1.64 6.65 8.80
C TRP A 309 -2.52 7.86 9.05
N VAL A 310 -3.06 7.96 10.28
CA VAL A 310 -3.87 9.09 10.74
C VAL A 310 -2.93 10.20 11.20
N ASP A 311 -2.96 11.33 10.50
CA ASP A 311 -2.10 12.48 10.79
C ASP A 311 -2.47 13.10 12.16
N PRO A 312 -1.52 13.22 13.11
CA PRO A 312 -1.75 13.82 14.42
C PRO A 312 -2.11 15.31 14.37
N ALA A 313 -1.86 16.00 13.25
CA ALA A 313 -2.36 17.35 13.03
C ALA A 313 -3.89 17.40 12.86
N ILE A 314 -4.52 16.28 12.49
CA ILE A 314 -5.97 16.14 12.34
C ILE A 314 -6.58 15.54 13.61
N VAL A 315 -6.02 14.43 14.10
CA VAL A 315 -6.52 13.74 15.31
C VAL A 315 -5.36 13.50 16.28
N ARG A 316 -5.38 14.16 17.44
CA ARG A 316 -4.32 14.01 18.44
C ARG A 316 -4.57 12.80 19.34
N PHE A 317 -3.54 11.97 19.51
CA PHE A 317 -3.53 10.84 20.43
C PHE A 317 -2.52 11.09 21.56
N PRO A 318 -2.85 10.75 22.82
CA PRO A 318 -2.04 11.14 23.98
C PRO A 318 -0.75 10.33 24.16
N ASP A 319 -0.62 9.14 23.54
CA ASP A 319 0.47 8.19 23.79
C ASP A 319 1.61 8.22 22.75
N GLY A 320 1.46 9.04 21.70
CA GLY A 320 2.45 9.21 20.62
C GLY A 320 2.63 8.00 19.70
N GLU A 321 1.92 6.89 19.92
CA GLU A 321 1.97 5.74 19.02
C GLU A 321 1.21 6.05 17.72
N PRO A 322 1.81 5.87 16.53
CA PRO A 322 1.13 6.08 15.26
C PRO A 322 -0.19 5.31 15.14
N ARG A 323 -1.26 6.00 14.73
CA ARG A 323 -2.59 5.40 14.50
C ARG A 323 -2.84 5.19 13.02
N PHE A 324 -3.62 4.17 12.73
CA PHE A 324 -3.94 3.76 11.37
C PHE A 324 -5.44 3.56 11.23
N ASN A 325 -5.93 3.81 10.02
CA ASN A 325 -7.32 3.61 9.67
C ASN A 325 -7.42 2.80 8.37
N THR A 326 -8.37 1.88 8.31
CA THR A 326 -8.75 1.16 7.09
C THR A 326 -10.12 1.64 6.65
N GLU A 327 -10.17 2.27 5.47
CA GLU A 327 -11.41 2.79 4.87
C GLU A 327 -11.92 1.82 3.80
N THR A 328 -13.22 1.53 3.83
CA THR A 328 -13.92 0.73 2.80
C THR A 328 -14.82 1.61 1.97
N CYS A 329 -14.67 1.59 0.65
CA CYS A 329 -15.37 2.51 -0.23
C CYS A 329 -16.59 1.87 -0.91
N PHE A 330 -17.68 2.62 -0.94
CA PHE A 330 -18.94 2.29 -1.59
C PHE A 330 -19.33 3.40 -2.57
N SER A 331 -20.24 3.09 -3.48
CA SER A 331 -20.99 4.08 -4.25
C SER A 331 -22.48 3.91 -4.02
N MET A 332 -23.22 5.00 -4.13
CA MET A 332 -24.68 5.01 -4.03
C MET A 332 -25.26 5.91 -5.10
N GLU A 333 -26.09 5.34 -5.97
CA GLU A 333 -26.86 6.11 -6.93
C GLU A 333 -28.12 6.68 -6.26
N VAL A 334 -28.43 7.95 -6.52
CA VAL A 334 -29.67 8.60 -6.08
C VAL A 334 -30.38 9.29 -7.26
N ALA A 335 -31.67 9.56 -7.06
CA ALA A 335 -32.46 10.32 -8.02
C ALA A 335 -31.88 11.73 -8.24
N ALA A 336 -32.03 12.26 -9.45
CA ALA A 336 -31.47 13.56 -9.82
C ALA A 336 -31.97 14.72 -8.92
N ASP A 337 -33.20 14.62 -8.44
CA ASP A 337 -33.90 15.59 -7.58
C ASP A 337 -33.89 15.20 -6.09
N ALA A 338 -33.08 14.22 -5.69
CA ALA A 338 -33.01 13.77 -4.31
C ALA A 338 -32.62 14.93 -3.36
N PRO A 339 -33.43 15.23 -2.32
CA PRO A 339 -33.16 16.34 -1.42
C PRO A 339 -31.99 15.98 -0.48
N VAL A 340 -30.99 16.86 -0.44
CA VAL A 340 -29.85 16.74 0.48
C VAL A 340 -30.15 17.57 1.73
N ASN A 341 -30.18 16.91 2.89
CA ASN A 341 -30.32 17.53 4.20
C ASN A 341 -29.04 17.29 4.99
N LEU A 342 -28.14 18.28 5.00
CA LEU A 342 -26.87 18.15 5.70
C LEU A 342 -27.04 18.10 7.22
N GLU A 343 -26.21 17.30 7.88
CA GLU A 343 -25.97 17.42 9.33
C GLU A 343 -25.16 18.70 9.61
N PRO A 344 -25.77 19.76 10.16
CA PRO A 344 -25.15 21.07 10.26
C PRO A 344 -23.98 21.13 11.26
N SER A 345 -23.86 20.15 12.16
CA SER A 345 -22.70 20.04 13.04
C SER A 345 -21.44 19.53 12.33
N GLU A 346 -21.60 18.88 11.17
CA GLU A 346 -20.49 18.30 10.40
C GLU A 346 -20.16 19.06 9.12
N HIS A 347 -21.19 19.54 8.41
CA HIS A 347 -21.05 20.16 7.09
C HIS A 347 -21.78 21.49 6.99
N SER A 348 -21.16 22.46 6.31
CA SER A 348 -21.73 23.80 6.12
C SER A 348 -22.43 23.96 4.77
N GLU A 349 -21.94 23.29 3.74
CA GLU A 349 -22.38 23.46 2.35
C GLU A 349 -22.27 22.13 1.59
N PHE A 350 -23.08 21.95 0.55
CA PHE A 350 -22.91 20.86 -0.40
C PHE A 350 -22.97 21.37 -1.83
N LEU A 351 -22.42 20.59 -2.75
CA LEU A 351 -22.60 20.77 -4.17
C LEU A 351 -22.66 19.43 -4.88
N TRP A 352 -23.23 19.45 -6.07
CA TRP A 352 -23.11 18.36 -7.04
C TRP A 352 -22.13 18.82 -8.12
N CYS A 353 -21.08 18.05 -8.37
CA CYS A 353 -20.10 18.35 -9.42
C CYS A 353 -19.73 17.11 -10.24
N GLY A 354 -19.23 17.34 -11.44
CA GLY A 354 -18.67 16.28 -12.29
C GLY A 354 -17.51 15.54 -11.62
N LEU A 355 -17.18 14.37 -12.17
CA LEU A 355 -16.19 13.45 -11.57
C LEU A 355 -14.78 14.06 -11.54
N ASP A 356 -14.40 14.83 -12.56
CA ASP A 356 -13.07 15.48 -12.62
C ASP A 356 -12.95 16.55 -11.53
N GLU A 357 -13.95 17.42 -11.40
CA GLU A 357 -14.00 18.45 -10.36
C GLU A 357 -14.00 17.84 -8.96
N ALA A 358 -14.74 16.75 -8.74
CA ALA A 358 -14.73 16.02 -7.47
C ALA A 358 -13.31 15.53 -7.12
N GLN A 359 -12.59 14.94 -8.09
CA GLN A 359 -11.22 14.46 -7.87
C GLN A 359 -10.22 15.58 -7.55
N GLU A 360 -10.40 16.76 -8.14
CA GLU A 360 -9.57 17.93 -7.86
C GLU A 360 -9.81 18.48 -6.45
N ARG A 361 -11.08 18.52 -6.01
CA ARG A 361 -11.49 19.00 -4.69
C ARG A 361 -11.13 18.05 -3.55
N MET A 362 -11.14 16.73 -3.80
CA MET A 362 -10.84 15.74 -2.77
C MET A 362 -9.40 15.85 -2.27
N LYS A 363 -9.23 15.74 -0.95
CA LYS A 363 -7.93 15.84 -0.29
C LYS A 363 -7.10 14.56 -0.39
N TRP A 364 -7.74 13.41 -0.27
CA TRP A 364 -7.06 12.13 -0.02
C TRP A 364 -7.00 11.23 -1.25
N GLU A 365 -5.93 10.43 -1.35
CA GLU A 365 -5.71 9.49 -2.45
C GLU A 365 -6.83 8.44 -2.55
N GLY A 366 -7.35 8.00 -1.40
CA GLY A 366 -8.47 7.05 -1.31
C GLY A 366 -9.74 7.54 -1.98
N SER A 367 -10.18 8.74 -1.61
CA SER A 367 -11.38 9.35 -2.21
C SER A 367 -11.21 9.54 -3.72
N LYS A 368 -10.04 10.02 -4.17
CA LYS A 368 -9.75 10.16 -5.62
C LYS A 368 -9.78 8.82 -6.36
N ALA A 369 -9.24 7.77 -5.75
CA ALA A 369 -9.25 6.43 -6.31
C ALA A 369 -10.67 5.85 -6.38
N ALA A 370 -11.50 6.08 -5.36
CA ALA A 370 -12.90 5.69 -5.36
C ALA A 370 -13.65 6.34 -6.55
N VAL A 371 -13.43 7.63 -6.83
CA VAL A 371 -14.04 8.30 -7.99
C VAL A 371 -13.55 7.70 -9.32
N ALA A 372 -12.26 7.38 -9.42
CA ALA A 372 -11.71 6.75 -10.63
C ALA A 372 -12.31 5.35 -10.87
N LEU A 373 -12.56 4.58 -9.81
CA LEU A 373 -13.24 3.29 -9.89
C LEU A 373 -14.71 3.44 -10.30
N LEU A 374 -15.42 4.40 -9.70
CA LEU A 374 -16.78 4.74 -10.10
C LEU A 374 -16.84 5.11 -11.58
N ARG A 375 -15.94 5.96 -12.09
CA ARG A 375 -15.85 6.30 -13.53
C ARG A 375 -15.76 5.05 -14.41
N ARG A 376 -14.92 4.09 -14.02
CA ARG A 376 -14.76 2.82 -14.76
C ARG A 376 -15.99 1.93 -14.68
N GLN A 377 -16.75 1.97 -13.59
CA GLN A 377 -18.01 1.23 -13.46
C GLN A 377 -19.13 1.86 -14.30
N LEU A 378 -19.18 3.18 -14.41
CA LEU A 378 -20.19 3.91 -15.19
C LEU A 378 -19.92 3.94 -16.71
N GLY A 379 -18.66 3.81 -17.13
CA GLY A 379 -18.26 3.73 -18.53
C GLY A 379 -18.31 2.32 -19.14
N ARG A 380 -18.75 1.34 -18.37
CA ARG A 380 -19.07 -0.03 -18.83
C ARG A 380 -20.56 -0.14 -19.04
#